data_AF-A0A496QCP5-F1
#
_entry.id   AF-A0A496QCP5-F1
#
_cell.length_a   1.000
_cell.length_b   1.000
_cell.length_c   1.000
_cell.angle_alpha   90.00
_cell.angle_beta   90.00
_cell.angle_gamma   90.00
#
_symmetry.space_group_name_H-M   'P 1'
#
loop_
_entity.id
_entity.type
_entity.pdbx_description
1 polymer ?
#
loop_
_entity_poly.entity_id
_entity_poly.type
_entity_poly.pdbx_seq_one_letter_code
_entity_poly.pdbx_strand_id
1 'polypeptide(L)'
;MNFEREYVVEKLVDLVKIPSPSGFTEKAIEYIGKELLRMGFEPQYTNKGACYVCIGGEGSPVTFAAHVDTLGAMVKSLKPNCRLEITPIGGYMMNSVEGENCEIHTKNGKVYTGTIQTV
;
A
#
# COMPACT_ATOMS: atom_id res chain seq x y z
N MET A 1 -19.39 22.47 -4.33
CA MET A 1 -18.75 21.21 -4.75
C MET A 1 -19.34 20.13 -3.87
N ASN A 2 -20.36 19.41 -4.33
CA ASN A 2 -20.86 18.24 -3.60
C ASN A 2 -19.83 17.14 -3.84
N PHE A 3 -18.89 16.99 -2.91
CA PHE A 3 -18.11 15.78 -2.84
C PHE A 3 -19.09 14.66 -2.53
N GLU A 4 -19.24 13.71 -3.44
CA GLU A 4 -19.97 12.47 -3.14
C GLU A 4 -19.15 11.71 -2.12
N ARG A 5 -19.39 12.02 -0.84
CA ARG A 5 -18.66 11.47 0.31
C ARG A 5 -18.64 9.95 0.26
N GLU A 6 -19.76 9.37 -0.16
CA GLU A 6 -19.94 7.93 -0.35
C GLU A 6 -18.92 7.37 -1.34
N TYR A 7 -18.76 8.01 -2.51
CA TYR A 7 -17.75 7.63 -3.49
C TYR A 7 -16.32 7.69 -2.92
N VAL A 8 -15.98 8.77 -2.21
CA VAL A 8 -14.63 8.92 -1.63
C VAL A 8 -14.36 7.86 -0.56
N VAL A 9 -15.33 7.58 0.31
CA VAL A 9 -15.22 6.56 1.34
C VAL A 9 -15.11 5.17 0.73
N GLU A 10 -15.92 4.85 -0.27
CA GLU A 10 -15.84 3.58 -1.02
C GLU A 10 -14.44 3.38 -1.58
N LYS A 11 -13.91 4.37 -2.31
CA LYS A 11 -12.58 4.27 -2.91
C LYS A 11 -11.45 4.17 -1.91
N LEU A 12 -11.58 4.86 -0.76
CA LEU A 12 -10.64 4.75 0.33
C LEU A 12 -10.65 3.35 0.95
N VAL A 13 -11.83 2.79 1.22
CA VAL A 13 -11.98 1.45 1.81
C VAL A 13 -11.43 0.38 0.87
N ASP A 14 -11.72 0.48 -0.43
CA ASP A 14 -11.18 -0.43 -1.45
C ASP A 14 -9.66 -0.39 -1.49
N LEU A 15 -9.06 0.81 -1.45
CA LEU A 15 -7.61 0.98 -1.46
C LEU A 15 -6.95 0.44 -0.17
N VAL A 16 -7.50 0.76 1.00
CA VAL A 16 -6.92 0.35 2.31
C VAL A 16 -6.97 -1.17 2.51
N LYS A 17 -7.90 -1.87 1.85
CA LYS A 17 -7.95 -3.35 1.86
C LYS A 17 -6.84 -4.01 1.05
N ILE A 18 -6.10 -3.25 0.23
CA ILE A 18 -4.99 -3.77 -0.57
C ILE A 18 -3.71 -3.58 0.24
N PRO A 19 -3.02 -4.66 0.69
CA PRO A 19 -1.76 -4.53 1.39
C PRO A 19 -0.72 -3.86 0.48
N SER A 20 -0.11 -2.77 0.95
CA SER A 20 0.88 -2.01 0.19
C SER A 20 2.04 -1.47 1.05
N PRO A 21 2.68 -2.28 1.92
CA PRO A 21 3.81 -1.79 2.70
C PRO A 21 4.92 -1.26 1.79
N SER A 22 5.70 -0.27 2.25
CA SER A 22 6.77 0.33 1.44
C SER A 22 7.69 -0.73 0.83
N GLY A 23 7.78 -0.73 -0.51
CA GLY A 23 8.52 -1.72 -1.30
C GLY A 23 7.68 -2.89 -1.84
N PHE A 24 6.38 -2.95 -1.54
CA PHE A 24 5.43 -3.96 -2.03
C PHE A 24 4.10 -3.28 -2.42
N THR A 25 4.14 -2.34 -3.36
CA THR A 25 3.02 -1.44 -3.69
C THR A 25 2.32 -1.78 -5.01
N GLU A 26 2.76 -2.81 -5.72
CA GLU A 26 2.37 -3.10 -7.10
C GLU A 26 0.85 -3.25 -7.25
N LYS A 27 0.20 -3.94 -6.31
CA LYS A 27 -1.25 -4.16 -6.34
C LYS A 27 -2.05 -2.86 -6.11
N ALA A 28 -1.59 -2.00 -5.20
CA ALA A 28 -2.23 -0.72 -4.95
C ALA A 28 -2.06 0.23 -6.14
N ILE A 29 -0.87 0.24 -6.74
CA ILE A 29 -0.58 0.98 -7.98
C ILE A 29 -1.43 0.48 -9.14
N GLU A 30 -1.57 -0.84 -9.32
CA GLU A 30 -2.44 -1.44 -10.34
C GLU A 30 -3.90 -1.02 -10.16
N TYR A 31 -4.41 -1.04 -8.93
CA TYR A 31 -5.75 -0.57 -8.61
C TYR A 31 -5.95 0.90 -8.98
N ILE A 32 -5.02 1.78 -8.60
CA ILE A 32 -5.06 3.21 -8.94
C ILE A 32 -5.01 3.42 -10.45
N GLY A 33 -4.13 2.70 -11.16
CA GLY A 33 -4.06 2.76 -12.62
C GLY A 33 -5.38 2.38 -13.28
N LYS A 34 -6.06 1.33 -12.80
CA LYS A 34 -7.40 0.94 -13.29
C LYS A 34 -8.46 2.00 -13.02
N GLU A 35 -8.45 2.60 -11.84
CA GLU A 35 -9.38 3.69 -11.51
C GLU A 35 -9.14 4.93 -12.38
N LEU A 36 -7.89 5.31 -12.62
CA LEU A 36 -7.53 6.42 -13.52
C LEU A 36 -7.95 6.14 -14.97
N LEU A 37 -7.72 4.93 -15.47
CA LEU A 37 -8.20 4.49 -16.79
C LEU A 37 -9.74 4.58 -16.88
N ARG A 38 -10.44 4.14 -15.83
CA ARG A 38 -11.91 4.21 -15.76
C ARG A 38 -12.44 5.64 -15.79
N MET A 39 -11.67 6.59 -15.26
CA MET A 39 -11.96 8.04 -15.34
C MET A 39 -11.61 8.66 -16.71
N GLY A 40 -11.03 7.91 -17.64
CA GLY A 40 -10.65 8.38 -18.97
C GLY A 40 -9.25 9.02 -19.03
N PHE A 41 -8.41 8.81 -18.01
CA PHE A 41 -7.02 9.25 -18.02
C PHE A 41 -6.07 8.18 -18.56
N GLU A 42 -4.88 8.60 -18.96
CA GLU A 42 -3.79 7.71 -19.42
C GLU A 42 -2.69 7.62 -18.35
N PRO A 43 -2.77 6.66 -17.40
CA PRO A 43 -1.75 6.50 -16.38
C PRO A 43 -0.42 6.06 -16.97
N GLN A 44 0.64 6.71 -16.51
CA GLN A 44 2.02 6.39 -16.81
C GLN A 44 2.73 5.93 -15.54
N TYR A 45 3.79 5.13 -15.71
CA TYR A 45 4.52 4.52 -14.61
C TYR A 45 5.99 4.90 -14.66
N THR A 46 6.55 5.23 -13.51
CA THR A 46 7.99 5.48 -13.36
C THR A 46 8.76 4.16 -13.21
N ASN A 47 10.09 4.20 -13.37
CA ASN A 47 10.97 3.06 -13.10
C ASN A 47 10.88 2.53 -11.65
N LYS A 48 10.43 3.36 -10.70
CA LYS A 48 10.21 2.97 -9.30
C LYS A 48 8.78 2.46 -9.02
N GLY A 49 7.93 2.37 -10.05
CA GLY A 49 6.56 1.87 -9.92
C GLY A 49 5.53 2.92 -9.48
N ALA A 50 5.88 4.20 -9.33
CA ALA A 50 4.88 5.24 -9.07
C ALA A 50 4.01 5.49 -10.31
N CYS A 51 2.70 5.66 -10.10
CA CYS A 51 1.71 6.00 -11.12
C CYS A 51 1.45 7.50 -11.15
N TYR A 52 1.41 8.10 -12.35
CA TYR A 52 1.07 9.50 -12.53
C TYR A 52 0.28 9.72 -13.82
N VAL A 53 -0.42 10.85 -13.90
CA VAL A 53 -1.16 11.30 -15.09
C VAL A 53 -0.83 12.77 -15.31
N CYS A 54 -0.59 13.15 -16.56
CA CYS A 54 -0.60 14.55 -16.97
C CYS A 54 -2.00 14.89 -17.48
N ILE A 55 -2.68 15.83 -16.83
CA ILE A 55 -4.04 16.25 -17.21
C ILE A 55 -4.05 17.37 -18.28
N GLY A 56 -2.90 17.67 -18.87
CA GLY A 56 -2.71 18.75 -19.84
C GLY A 56 -2.46 20.12 -19.19
N GLY A 57 -2.57 21.18 -20.00
CA GLY A 57 -2.30 22.58 -19.61
C GLY A 57 -1.05 23.17 -20.29
N GLU A 58 -0.89 24.48 -20.16
CA GLU A 58 0.24 25.26 -20.71
C GLU A 58 0.82 26.19 -19.63
N GLY A 59 2.10 26.56 -19.77
CA GLY A 59 2.77 27.50 -18.86
C GLY A 59 3.49 26.83 -17.68
N SER A 60 3.18 27.26 -16.45
CA SER A 60 3.86 26.81 -15.22
C SER A 60 3.12 25.65 -14.55
N PRO A 61 3.64 24.40 -14.61
CA PRO A 61 2.94 23.23 -14.11
C PRO A 61 2.85 23.20 -12.58
N VAL A 62 1.78 22.60 -12.07
CA VAL A 62 1.60 22.27 -10.64
C VAL A 62 1.49 20.76 -10.51
N THR A 63 2.21 20.20 -9.54
CA THR A 63 2.20 18.75 -9.28
C THR A 63 1.55 18.47 -7.92
N PHE A 64 0.57 17.58 -7.91
CA PHE A 64 0.01 17.00 -6.69
C PHE A 64 0.57 15.59 -6.51
N ALA A 65 0.95 15.27 -5.28
CA ALA A 65 1.47 13.95 -4.94
C ALA A 65 0.81 13.43 -3.66
N ALA A 66 0.53 12.14 -3.66
CA ALA A 66 0.11 11.37 -2.50
C ALA A 66 0.85 10.04 -2.53
N HIS A 67 1.19 9.53 -1.35
CA HIS A 67 1.85 8.22 -1.23
C HIS A 67 0.82 7.16 -0.89
N VAL A 68 1.05 5.95 -1.40
CA VAL A 68 0.13 4.80 -1.25
C VAL A 68 0.80 3.63 -0.54
N ASP A 69 2.10 3.77 -0.28
CA ASP A 69 2.81 2.85 0.56
C ASP A 69 2.41 3.03 2.02
N THR A 70 2.34 1.91 2.74
CA THR A 70 1.92 1.87 4.13
C THR A 70 3.07 1.44 5.04
N LEU A 71 2.86 1.64 6.34
CA LEU A 71 3.59 0.89 7.35
C LEU A 71 3.38 -0.62 7.15
N GLY A 72 4.32 -1.41 7.63
CA GLY A 72 4.23 -2.86 7.62
C GLY A 72 5.44 -3.48 8.29
N ALA A 73 5.72 -4.74 8.00
CA ALA A 73 6.89 -5.42 8.52
C ALA A 73 7.46 -6.40 7.49
N MET A 74 8.75 -6.70 7.62
CA MET A 74 9.44 -7.70 6.82
C MET A 74 9.94 -8.83 7.71
N VAL A 75 9.81 -10.07 7.25
CA VAL A 75 10.40 -11.23 7.93
C VAL A 75 11.92 -11.08 7.93
N LYS A 76 12.52 -11.08 9.12
CA LYS A 76 13.96 -10.99 9.35
C LYS A 76 14.58 -12.38 9.51
N SER A 77 13.96 -13.24 10.32
CA SER A 77 14.48 -14.58 10.61
C SER A 77 13.37 -15.54 11.05
N LEU A 78 13.68 -16.85 11.08
CA LEU A 78 12.86 -17.87 11.71
C LEU A 78 13.52 -18.25 13.04
N LYS A 79 12.81 -18.07 14.14
CA LYS A 79 13.27 -18.45 15.49
C LYS A 79 13.28 -19.99 15.64
N PRO A 80 14.09 -20.58 16.55
CA PRO A 80 14.10 -22.02 16.80
C PRO A 80 12.76 -22.63 17.22
N ASN A 81 11.84 -21.81 17.76
CA ASN A 81 10.47 -22.21 18.12
C ASN A 81 9.47 -22.05 16.95
N CYS A 82 9.96 -21.93 15.72
CA CYS A 82 9.19 -21.78 14.49
C CYS A 82 8.36 -20.49 14.37
N ARG A 83 8.57 -19.50 15.24
CA ARG A 83 7.98 -18.17 15.10
C ARG A 83 8.83 -17.27 14.21
N LEU A 84 8.19 -16.35 13.51
CA LEU A 84 8.89 -15.36 12.69
C LEU A 84 9.40 -14.21 13.56
N GLU A 85 10.65 -13.79 13.32
CA GLU A 85 11.16 -12.50 13.75
C GLU A 85 10.93 -11.49 12.62
N ILE A 86 10.48 -10.29 12.95
CA ILE A 86 10.15 -9.24 11.98
C ILE A 86 10.96 -7.97 12.23
N THR A 87 11.20 -7.19 11.18
CA THR A 87 11.69 -5.81 11.25
C THR A 87 10.59 -4.86 10.76
N PRO A 88 10.37 -3.71 11.40
CA PRO A 88 9.38 -2.74 10.95
C PRO A 88 9.76 -2.15 9.59
N ILE A 89 8.75 -1.89 8.77
CA ILE A 89 8.80 -1.06 7.56
C ILE A 89 8.11 0.27 7.90
N GLY A 90 8.86 1.36 7.85
CA GLY A 90 8.40 2.68 8.31
C GLY A 90 8.65 2.93 9.80
N GLY A 91 8.12 4.03 10.33
CA GLY A 91 8.37 4.49 11.69
C GLY A 91 7.16 4.34 12.62
N TYR A 92 7.15 3.30 13.45
CA TYR A 92 6.13 3.08 14.48
C TYR A 92 6.70 2.27 15.66
N MET A 93 6.00 2.26 16.79
CA MET A 93 6.38 1.49 17.97
C MET A 93 5.81 0.06 17.87
N MET A 94 6.60 -0.97 18.15
CA MET A 94 6.11 -2.36 18.08
C MET A 94 4.89 -2.63 18.98
N ASN A 95 4.79 -1.93 20.12
CA ASN A 95 3.66 -2.05 21.03
C ASN A 95 2.34 -1.55 20.42
N SER A 96 2.38 -0.70 19.39
CA SER A 96 1.15 -0.22 18.73
C SER A 96 0.53 -1.23 17.77
N VAL A 97 1.24 -2.33 17.48
CA VAL A 97 0.77 -3.41 16.61
C VAL A 97 0.73 -4.75 17.35
N GLU A 98 0.91 -4.75 18.67
CA GLU A 98 0.81 -5.96 19.47
C GLU A 98 -0.64 -6.48 19.45
N GLY A 99 -0.80 -7.77 19.15
CA GLY A 99 -2.11 -8.42 19.04
C GLY A 99 -2.79 -8.22 17.69
N GLU A 100 -2.25 -7.41 16.79
CA GLU A 100 -2.81 -7.22 15.44
C GLU A 100 -2.68 -8.48 14.59
N ASN A 101 -3.70 -8.73 13.77
CA ASN A 101 -3.64 -9.76 12.75
C ASN A 101 -2.81 -9.29 11.56
N CYS A 102 -2.08 -10.21 10.94
CA CYS A 102 -1.24 -9.90 9.80
C CYS A 102 -1.34 -10.94 8.69
N GLU A 103 -1.01 -10.51 7.48
CA GLU A 103 -0.79 -11.36 6.32
C GLU A 103 0.71 -11.45 6.01
N ILE A 104 1.17 -12.66 5.74
CA ILE A 104 2.56 -12.97 5.40
C ILE A 104 2.59 -13.36 3.93
N HIS A 105 3.10 -12.48 3.09
CA HIS A 105 3.28 -12.73 1.67
C HIS A 105 4.62 -13.40 1.40
N THR A 106 4.59 -14.52 0.70
CA THR A 106 5.79 -15.25 0.29
C THR A 106 6.17 -14.95 -1.16
N LYS A 107 7.44 -15.19 -1.50
CA LYS A 107 7.96 -14.96 -2.86
C LYS A 107 7.21 -15.73 -3.96
N ASN A 108 6.63 -16.89 -3.64
CA ASN A 108 5.86 -17.69 -4.61
C ASN A 108 4.36 -17.32 -4.64
N GLY A 109 3.96 -16.22 -3.99
CA GLY A 109 2.60 -15.72 -4.01
C GLY A 109 1.66 -16.35 -2.98
N LYS A 110 2.12 -17.29 -2.15
CA LYS A 110 1.29 -17.80 -1.04
C LYS A 110 1.16 -16.75 0.05
N VAL A 111 -0.03 -16.70 0.66
CA VAL A 111 -0.36 -15.82 1.78
C VAL A 111 -0.74 -16.69 2.97
N TYR A 112 -0.14 -16.37 4.12
CA TYR A 112 -0.49 -16.97 5.41
C TYR A 112 -1.00 -15.90 6.35
N THR A 113 -1.87 -16.26 7.28
CA THR A 113 -2.32 -15.35 8.35
C THR A 113 -1.51 -15.57 9.62
N GLY A 114 -1.37 -14.54 10.43
CA GLY A 114 -0.73 -14.61 11.74
C GLY A 114 -1.20 -13.51 12.68
N THR A 115 -0.59 -13.49 13.87
CA THR A 115 -0.82 -12.45 14.88
C THR A 115 0.52 -11.97 15.38
N ILE A 116 0.70 -10.65 15.49
CA ILE A 116 1.91 -10.04 16.01
C ILE A 116 1.92 -10.15 17.54
N GLN A 117 3.04 -10.61 18.11
CA GLN A 117 3.22 -10.79 19.54
C GLN A 117 4.61 -10.27 19.93
N THR A 118 4.68 -9.45 20.98
CA THR A 118 5.93 -8.83 21.47
C THR A 118 6.66 -9.68 22.51
N VAL A 119 6.13 -10.88 22.82
CA VAL A 119 6.65 -11.84 23.81
C VAL A 119 7.68 -12.84 23.27
#